data_AF-A0A535Q1D6-F1
#
_entry.id   AF-A0A535Q1D6-F1
#
_cell.length_a   1.000
_cell.length_b   1.000
_cell.length_c   1.000
_cell.angle_alpha   90.00
_cell.angle_beta   90.00
_cell.angle_gamma   90.00
#
_symmetry.space_group_name_H-M   'P 1'
#
loop_
_entity.id
_entity.type
_entity.pdbx_description
1 polymer ?
#
loop_
_entity_poly.entity_id
_entity_poly.type
_entity_poly.pdbx_seq_one_letter_code
_entity_poly.pdbx_strand_id
1 'polypeptide(L)'
;MRLPYISIQTRVSPELRGEVDTHLRGRWLLIARIAWVALVVPTLGVFVVGLPIYFRQLQTACIGAAACSLNGALNPTGMRALQNLGFSVSGYAAYTVALYVVVSLVWSIIGLMIFCRRSDDWMALFVSLFLVTYYPGIQDGPAYALAMIYPAWDLPGKFMSLLVLVSLGLFLYLFPDGRFVPRWTCWLLVVGIAWLVPINFFPDSPF
;
A
#
# COMPACT_ATOMS: atom_id res chain seq x y z
N MET A 1 9.50 42.50 -59.32
CA MET A 1 10.06 41.24 -58.80
C MET A 1 9.58 41.04 -57.37
N ARG A 2 8.61 40.14 -57.14
CA ARG A 2 8.15 39.77 -55.79
C ARG A 2 8.87 38.48 -55.39
N LEU A 3 9.67 38.53 -54.33
CA LEU A 3 10.33 37.36 -53.77
C LEU A 3 9.28 36.48 -53.06
N PRO A 4 9.26 35.15 -53.28
CA PRO A 4 8.39 34.26 -52.53
C PRO A 4 8.89 34.11 -51.09
N TYR A 5 8.04 34.47 -50.14
CA TYR A 5 8.22 34.20 -48.71
C TYR A 5 8.03 32.70 -48.48
N ILE A 6 9.14 31.97 -48.30
CA ILE A 6 9.11 30.58 -47.84
C ILE A 6 8.81 30.61 -46.35
N SER A 7 7.54 30.42 -45.99
CA SER A 7 7.17 30.10 -44.62
C SER A 7 7.71 28.70 -44.30
N ILE A 8 8.85 28.62 -43.63
CA ILE A 8 9.29 27.40 -42.95
C ILE A 8 8.30 27.17 -41.82
N GLN A 9 7.23 26.46 -42.13
CA GLN A 9 6.32 25.91 -41.14
C GLN A 9 7.07 24.75 -40.49
N THR A 10 7.83 25.05 -39.44
CA THR A 10 8.37 24.02 -38.56
C THR A 10 7.16 23.25 -38.02
N ARG A 11 6.84 22.11 -38.65
CA ARG A 11 5.95 21.12 -38.04
C ARG A 11 6.66 20.72 -36.77
N VAL A 12 6.26 21.31 -35.65
CA VAL A 12 6.57 20.76 -34.33
C VAL A 12 6.04 19.33 -34.38
N SER A 13 6.97 18.38 -34.45
CA SER A 13 6.68 16.96 -34.61
C SER A 13 5.64 16.54 -33.57
N PRO A 14 4.61 15.75 -33.93
CA PRO A 14 3.64 15.22 -32.98
C PRO A 14 4.26 14.32 -31.91
N GLU A 15 5.55 14.00 -32.02
CA GLU A 15 6.27 13.13 -31.09
C GLU A 15 6.37 13.68 -29.66
N LEU A 16 6.22 14.99 -29.45
CA LEU A 16 6.09 15.55 -28.08
C LEU A 16 4.65 15.52 -27.53
N ARG A 17 3.63 15.18 -28.34
CA ARG A 17 2.24 14.94 -27.86
C ARG A 17 2.03 13.52 -27.32
N GLY A 18 3.10 12.74 -27.24
CA GLY A 18 3.12 11.41 -26.63
C GLY A 18 3.34 11.42 -25.12
N GLU A 19 3.38 12.58 -24.47
CA GLU A 19 3.23 12.67 -23.01
C GLU A 19 1.79 12.23 -22.71
N VAL A 20 1.66 10.95 -22.36
CA VAL A 20 0.41 10.26 -22.07
C VAL A 20 -0.46 11.17 -21.21
N ASP A 21 -1.60 11.65 -21.72
CA ASP A 21 -2.56 12.48 -20.97
C ASP A 21 -3.08 11.69 -19.75
N THR A 22 -2.34 11.74 -18.64
CA THR A 22 -2.74 11.18 -17.35
C THR A 22 -3.47 12.21 -16.49
N HIS A 23 -3.64 13.44 -17.01
CA HIS A 23 -4.25 14.53 -16.29
C HIS A 23 -5.78 14.39 -16.15
N LEU A 24 -6.25 14.26 -14.91
CA LEU A 24 -7.65 14.34 -14.52
C LEU A 24 -8.11 15.79 -14.50
N ARG A 25 -9.27 16.08 -15.09
CA ARG A 25 -9.83 17.44 -15.16
C ARG A 25 -11.23 17.54 -14.57
N GLY A 26 -11.53 18.69 -13.94
CA GLY A 26 -12.86 19.06 -13.47
C GLY A 26 -13.42 18.08 -12.44
N ARG A 27 -14.58 17.47 -12.74
CA ARG A 27 -15.31 16.57 -11.83
C ARG A 27 -14.55 15.27 -11.54
N TRP A 28 -13.78 14.75 -12.49
CA TRP A 28 -13.01 13.51 -12.31
C TRP A 28 -11.89 13.65 -11.28
N LEU A 29 -11.22 14.82 -11.25
CA LEU A 29 -10.23 15.15 -10.21
C LEU A 29 -10.87 15.13 -8.82
N LEU A 30 -12.05 15.74 -8.68
CA LEU A 30 -12.76 15.80 -7.40
C LEU A 30 -13.15 14.40 -6.92
N ILE A 31 -13.69 13.58 -7.81
CA ILE A 31 -14.05 12.17 -7.51
C ILE A 31 -12.81 11.40 -7.07
N ALA A 32 -11.70 11.51 -7.80
CA ALA A 32 -10.44 10.83 -7.46
C ALA A 32 -9.90 11.26 -6.09
N ARG A 33 -9.95 12.55 -5.75
CA ARG A 33 -9.55 13.05 -4.43
C ARG A 33 -10.47 12.55 -3.32
N ILE A 34 -11.78 12.54 -3.53
CA ILE A 34 -12.74 12.02 -2.55
C ILE A 34 -12.50 10.52 -2.33
N ALA A 35 -12.34 9.74 -3.40
CA ALA A 35 -12.02 8.32 -3.32
C ALA A 35 -10.69 8.08 -2.59
N TRP A 36 -9.67 8.88 -2.89
CA TRP A 36 -8.38 8.83 -2.19
C TRP A 36 -8.54 9.05 -0.69
N VAL A 37 -9.24 10.11 -0.27
CA VAL A 37 -9.47 10.42 1.15
C VAL A 37 -10.30 9.31 1.81
N ALA A 38 -11.34 8.82 1.13
CA ALA A 38 -12.20 7.75 1.61
C ALA A 38 -11.47 6.41 1.81
N LEU A 39 -10.34 6.19 1.14
CA LEU A 39 -9.51 5.01 1.34
C LEU A 39 -8.42 5.26 2.39
N VAL A 40 -7.74 6.40 2.33
CA VAL A 40 -6.62 6.73 3.23
C VAL A 40 -7.07 6.89 4.68
N VAL A 41 -8.16 7.63 4.92
CA VAL A 41 -8.61 7.95 6.28
C VAL A 41 -8.97 6.67 7.07
N PRO A 42 -9.77 5.73 6.53
CA PRO A 42 -10.02 4.47 7.21
C PRO A 42 -8.75 3.63 7.43
N THR A 43 -7.85 3.54 6.44
CA THR A 43 -6.62 2.77 6.59
C THR A 43 -5.73 3.32 7.71
N LEU A 44 -5.52 4.63 7.76
CA LEU A 44 -4.75 5.26 8.84
C LEU A 44 -5.49 5.19 10.19
N GLY A 45 -6.82 5.30 10.19
CA GLY A 45 -7.64 5.14 11.40
C GLY A 45 -7.51 3.74 12.01
N VAL A 46 -7.65 2.70 11.18
CA VAL A 46 -7.45 1.30 11.59
C VAL A 46 -6.03 1.07 12.08
N PHE A 47 -5.04 1.61 11.39
CA PHE A 47 -3.64 1.54 11.82
C PHE A 47 -3.46 2.12 13.22
N VAL A 48 -3.92 3.35 13.46
CA VAL A 48 -3.79 4.03 14.77
C VAL A 48 -4.52 3.28 15.89
N VAL A 49 -5.73 2.78 15.62
CA VAL A 49 -6.51 2.00 16.61
C VAL A 49 -5.90 0.62 16.85
N GLY A 50 -5.28 0.01 15.84
CA GLY A 50 -4.63 -1.29 15.93
C GLY A 50 -3.30 -1.25 16.68
N LEU A 51 -2.58 -0.12 16.71
CA LEU A 51 -1.28 0.03 17.37
C LEU A 51 -1.26 -0.43 18.84
N PRO A 52 -2.17 0.00 19.74
CA PRO A 52 -2.16 -0.46 21.12
C PRO A 52 -2.40 -1.97 21.24
N ILE A 53 -3.23 -2.54 20.39
CA ILE A 53 -3.51 -3.98 20.36
C ILE A 53 -2.27 -4.73 19.91
N TYR A 54 -1.64 -4.27 18.83
CA TYR A 54 -0.40 -4.82 18.30
C TYR A 54 0.72 -4.80 19.35
N PHE A 55 0.90 -3.67 20.04
CA PHE A 55 1.86 -3.56 21.14
C PHE A 55 1.59 -4.56 22.27
N ARG A 56 0.33 -4.76 22.66
CA ARG A 56 -0.05 -5.75 23.68
C ARG A 56 0.23 -7.18 23.21
N GLN A 57 -0.04 -7.50 21.95
CA GLN A 57 0.23 -8.83 21.41
C GLN A 57 1.74 -9.13 21.36
N LEU A 58 2.57 -8.15 20.99
CA LEU A 58 4.03 -8.25 21.01
C LEU A 58 4.63 -8.50 22.40
N GLN A 59 3.91 -8.14 23.47
CA GLN A 59 4.34 -8.40 24.84
C GLN A 59 4.07 -9.83 25.32
N THR A 60 3.28 -10.58 24.58
CA THR A 60 2.88 -11.96 24.91
C THR A 60 3.53 -12.95 23.95
N ALA A 61 3.89 -14.13 24.45
CA ALA A 61 4.41 -15.17 23.58
C ALA A 61 3.29 -15.64 22.63
N CYS A 62 3.56 -15.64 21.33
CA CYS A 62 2.58 -16.09 20.35
C CYS A 62 2.37 -17.62 20.46
N ILE A 63 1.11 -18.06 20.34
CA ILE A 63 0.73 -19.47 20.32
C ILE A 63 -0.19 -19.69 19.11
N GLY A 64 0.21 -20.61 18.23
CA GLY A 64 -0.51 -20.92 16.99
C GLY A 64 -0.05 -20.07 15.80
N ALA A 65 -0.39 -20.54 14.59
CA ALA A 65 0.08 -19.94 13.33
C ALA A 65 -0.38 -18.49 13.15
N ALA A 66 -1.65 -18.18 13.46
CA ALA A 66 -2.20 -16.84 13.30
C ALA A 66 -1.49 -15.80 14.17
N ALA A 67 -1.41 -16.03 15.49
CA ALA A 67 -0.75 -15.09 16.42
C ALA A 67 0.76 -14.94 16.13
N CYS A 68 1.40 -15.98 15.58
CA CYS A 68 2.81 -15.93 15.21
C CYS A 68 3.08 -15.37 13.79
N SER A 69 2.06 -15.09 12.97
CA SER A 69 2.27 -14.41 11.68
C SER A 69 2.48 -12.90 11.87
N LEU A 70 2.01 -12.33 12.99
CA LEU A 70 2.21 -10.93 13.33
C LEU A 70 3.69 -10.55 13.26
N ASN A 71 3.96 -9.44 12.56
CA ASN A 71 5.32 -8.99 12.36
C ASN A 71 5.99 -8.70 13.71
N GLY A 72 7.16 -9.29 13.96
CA GLY A 72 7.87 -9.14 15.23
C GLY A 72 7.29 -9.94 16.40
N ALA A 73 6.26 -10.77 16.22
CA ALA A 73 5.79 -11.66 17.28
C ALA A 73 6.87 -12.71 17.62
N LEU A 74 7.06 -12.95 18.92
CA LEU A 74 8.02 -13.93 19.44
C LEU A 74 7.29 -15.15 19.97
N ASN A 75 7.73 -16.33 19.53
CA ASN A 75 7.30 -17.60 20.13
C ASN A 75 7.92 -17.75 21.55
N PRO A 76 7.47 -18.74 22.35
CA PRO A 76 7.95 -18.90 23.72
C PRO A 76 9.48 -19.11 23.83
N THR A 77 10.09 -19.76 22.84
CA THR A 77 11.54 -19.98 22.81
C THR A 77 12.31 -18.71 22.49
N GLY A 78 11.86 -17.93 21.50
CA GLY A 78 12.42 -16.63 21.15
C GLY A 78 12.29 -15.60 22.27
N MET A 79 11.15 -15.59 22.98
CA MET A 79 10.95 -14.71 24.13
C MET A 79 11.90 -15.04 25.29
N ARG A 80 12.12 -16.33 25.59
CA ARG A 80 13.12 -16.75 26.59
C ARG A 80 14.54 -16.41 26.16
N ALA A 81 14.88 -16.60 24.89
CA ALA A 81 16.19 -16.24 24.35
C ALA A 81 16.45 -14.72 24.50
N LEU A 82 15.46 -13.88 24.19
CA LEU A 82 15.54 -12.44 24.36
C LEU A 82 15.79 -12.04 25.83
N GLN A 83 15.07 -12.68 26.76
CA GLN A 83 15.27 -12.46 28.19
C GLN A 83 16.65 -12.93 28.68
N ASN A 84 17.15 -14.06 28.17
CA ASN A 84 18.49 -14.56 28.47
C ASN A 84 19.60 -13.61 27.97
N LEU A 85 19.33 -12.85 26.90
CA LEU A 85 20.22 -11.79 26.42
C LEU A 85 20.13 -10.49 27.25
N GLY A 86 19.28 -10.46 28.29
CA GLY A 86 19.10 -9.31 29.17
C GLY A 86 18.15 -8.24 28.64
N PHE A 87 17.47 -8.48 27.51
CA PHE A 87 16.50 -7.53 26.96
C PHE A 87 15.13 -7.71 27.60
N SER A 88 14.46 -6.59 27.88
CA SER A 88 13.06 -6.60 28.30
C SER A 88 12.13 -6.82 27.11
N VAL A 89 11.09 -7.62 27.31
CA VAL A 89 10.06 -7.89 26.29
C VAL A 89 9.33 -6.59 25.91
N SER A 90 9.06 -5.73 26.90
CA SER A 90 8.44 -4.43 26.67
C SER A 90 9.32 -3.48 25.86
N GLY A 91 10.64 -3.48 26.08
CA GLY A 91 11.59 -2.69 25.30
C GLY A 91 11.66 -3.15 23.84
N TYR A 92 11.69 -4.46 23.61
CA TYR A 92 11.61 -5.03 22.26
C TYR A 92 10.29 -4.67 21.57
N ALA A 93 9.14 -4.86 22.23
CA ALA A 93 7.84 -4.50 21.67
C ALA A 93 7.77 -3.00 21.33
N ALA A 94 8.28 -2.13 22.20
CA ALA A 94 8.31 -0.68 21.96
C ALA A 94 9.20 -0.32 20.77
N TYR A 95 10.38 -0.95 20.66
CA TYR A 95 11.28 -0.76 19.53
C TYR A 95 10.64 -1.20 18.21
N THR A 96 10.03 -2.38 18.17
CA THR A 96 9.35 -2.91 16.97
C THR A 96 8.20 -1.99 16.55
N VAL A 97 7.35 -1.56 17.49
CA VAL A 97 6.25 -0.63 17.20
C VAL A 97 6.78 0.72 16.74
N ALA A 98 7.83 1.26 17.38
CA ALA A 98 8.41 2.53 17.00
C ALA A 98 8.99 2.49 15.58
N LEU A 99 9.74 1.44 15.23
CA LEU A 99 10.23 1.25 13.87
C LEU A 99 9.09 1.17 12.87
N TYR A 100 8.05 0.39 13.18
CA TYR A 100 6.87 0.26 12.33
C TYR A 100 6.22 1.63 12.08
N VAL A 101 5.99 2.42 13.14
CA VAL A 101 5.41 3.77 13.03
C VAL A 101 6.31 4.70 12.21
N VAL A 102 7.62 4.69 12.44
CA VAL A 102 8.57 5.54 11.68
C VAL A 102 8.52 5.20 10.20
N VAL A 103 8.56 3.92 9.84
CA VAL A 103 8.47 3.50 8.43
C VAL A 103 7.11 3.88 7.85
N SER A 104 5.99 3.62 8.53
CA SER A 104 4.65 4.07 8.12
C SER A 104 4.62 5.58 7.82
N LEU A 105 5.21 6.39 8.70
CA LEU A 105 5.23 7.85 8.57
C LEU A 105 6.05 8.30 7.36
N VAL A 106 7.23 7.73 7.15
CA VAL A 106 8.07 8.07 5.99
C VAL A 106 7.31 7.83 4.68
N TRP A 107 6.71 6.64 4.52
CA TRP A 107 5.93 6.30 3.33
C TRP A 107 4.70 7.19 3.18
N SER A 108 3.99 7.46 4.27
CA SER A 108 2.81 8.33 4.28
C SER A 108 3.15 9.78 3.91
N ILE A 109 4.28 10.32 4.41
CA ILE A 109 4.75 11.67 4.09
C ILE A 109 5.07 11.79 2.61
N ILE A 110 5.79 10.81 2.04
CA ILE A 110 6.13 10.80 0.61
C ILE A 110 4.84 10.73 -0.21
N GLY A 111 3.92 9.82 0.12
CA GLY A 111 2.64 9.70 -0.57
C GLY A 111 1.80 10.98 -0.50
N LEU A 112 1.70 11.61 0.68
CA LEU A 112 0.98 12.87 0.86
C LEU A 112 1.64 14.02 0.08
N MET A 113 2.98 14.07 0.04
CA MET A 113 3.71 15.06 -0.75
C MET A 113 3.37 14.93 -2.24
N ILE A 114 3.28 13.70 -2.77
CA ILE A 114 2.89 13.45 -4.16
C ILE A 114 1.45 13.91 -4.40
N PHE A 115 0.52 13.59 -3.50
CA PHE A 115 -0.87 14.06 -3.58
C PHE A 115 -0.94 15.59 -3.64
N CYS A 116 -0.23 16.28 -2.75
CA CYS A 116 -0.22 17.74 -2.71
C CYS A 116 0.39 18.37 -3.97
N ARG A 117 1.41 17.75 -4.58
CA ARG A 117 2.12 18.32 -5.74
C ARG A 117 1.54 17.96 -7.09
N ARG A 118 0.96 16.77 -7.24
CA ARG A 118 0.51 16.20 -8.53
C ARG A 118 -0.83 15.45 -8.45
N SER A 119 -1.77 15.93 -7.63
CA SER A 119 -3.13 15.34 -7.58
C SER A 119 -3.90 15.37 -8.90
N ASP A 120 -3.43 16.14 -9.89
CA ASP A 120 -3.99 16.22 -11.23
C ASP A 120 -3.58 15.06 -12.14
N ASP A 121 -2.52 14.34 -11.83
CA ASP A 121 -2.09 13.14 -12.56
C ASP A 121 -2.65 11.88 -11.88
N TRP A 122 -3.45 11.09 -12.60
CA TRP A 122 -4.08 9.89 -12.04
C TRP A 122 -3.04 8.86 -11.57
N MET A 123 -1.90 8.76 -12.26
CA MET A 123 -0.83 7.84 -11.88
C MET A 123 -0.15 8.33 -10.61
N ALA A 124 0.18 9.62 -10.52
CA ALA A 124 0.74 10.19 -9.31
C ALA A 124 -0.21 10.02 -8.10
N LEU A 125 -1.52 10.19 -8.30
CA LEU A 125 -2.53 9.98 -7.26
C LEU A 125 -2.66 8.50 -6.86
N PHE A 126 -2.53 7.56 -7.80
CA PHE A 126 -2.47 6.13 -7.52
C PHE A 126 -1.20 5.76 -6.73
N VAL A 127 -0.03 6.22 -7.16
CA VAL A 127 1.24 6.01 -6.45
C VAL A 127 1.16 6.58 -5.05
N SER A 128 0.61 7.79 -4.90
CA SER A 128 0.36 8.41 -3.61
C SER A 128 -0.51 7.52 -2.71
N LEU A 129 -1.66 7.05 -3.21
CA LEU A 129 -2.55 6.17 -2.48
C LEU A 129 -1.84 4.88 -2.05
N PHE A 130 -1.10 4.27 -2.97
CA PHE A 130 -0.33 3.07 -2.72
C PHE A 130 0.69 3.31 -1.60
N LEU A 131 1.49 4.37 -1.67
CA LEU A 131 2.51 4.66 -0.65
C LEU A 131 1.91 4.87 0.74
N VAL A 132 0.78 5.58 0.83
CA VAL A 132 0.12 5.86 2.12
C VAL A 132 -0.52 4.59 2.71
N THR A 133 -1.08 3.72 1.87
CA THR A 133 -1.82 2.54 2.34
C THR A 133 -0.96 1.28 2.48
N TYR A 134 0.16 1.19 1.74
CA TYR A 134 0.95 -0.04 1.61
C TYR A 134 1.47 -0.57 2.93
N TYR A 135 2.29 0.23 3.62
CA TYR A 135 2.94 -0.22 4.83
C TYR A 135 1.96 -0.35 6.02
N PRO A 136 1.05 0.61 6.28
CA PRO A 136 0.04 0.46 7.34
C PRO A 136 -0.98 -0.67 7.11
N GLY A 137 -1.23 -1.03 5.85
CA GLY A 137 -2.24 -2.03 5.45
C GLY A 137 -1.70 -3.43 5.16
N ILE A 138 -0.44 -3.73 5.52
CA ILE A 138 0.16 -5.05 5.30
C ILE A 138 -0.46 -6.11 6.23
N GLN A 139 -0.50 -7.37 5.78
CA GLN A 139 -1.27 -8.47 6.41
C GLN A 139 -0.85 -8.87 7.82
N ASP A 140 0.33 -8.47 8.28
CA ASP A 140 0.86 -8.88 9.59
C ASP A 140 1.03 -7.70 10.56
N GLY A 141 0.38 -6.57 10.24
CA GLY A 141 0.51 -5.31 10.96
C GLY A 141 -0.57 -5.06 12.02
N PRO A 142 -0.67 -3.80 12.51
CA PRO A 142 -1.65 -3.42 13.50
C PRO A 142 -3.12 -3.62 13.08
N ALA A 143 -3.41 -3.50 11.78
CA ALA A 143 -4.74 -3.77 11.24
C ALA A 143 -5.16 -5.24 11.41
N TYR A 144 -4.22 -6.16 11.22
CA TYR A 144 -4.44 -7.60 11.43
C TYR A 144 -4.64 -7.94 12.90
N ALA A 145 -3.85 -7.32 13.78
CA ALA A 145 -4.01 -7.48 15.23
C ALA A 145 -5.42 -7.03 15.70
N LEU A 146 -5.98 -5.99 15.08
CA LEU A 146 -7.36 -5.55 15.34
C LEU A 146 -8.40 -6.57 14.85
N ALA A 147 -8.22 -7.12 13.64
CA ALA A 147 -9.10 -8.12 13.06
C ALA A 147 -9.15 -9.44 13.86
N MET A 148 -8.05 -9.82 14.51
CA MET A 148 -8.00 -10.98 15.40
C MET A 148 -8.92 -10.86 16.62
N ILE A 149 -9.09 -9.65 17.15
CA ILE A 149 -9.91 -9.40 18.34
C ILE A 149 -11.36 -9.14 17.93
N TYR A 150 -11.55 -8.40 16.84
CA TYR A 150 -12.87 -7.98 16.38
C TYR A 150 -13.16 -8.59 15.00
N PRO A 151 -13.97 -9.67 14.93
CA PRO A 151 -14.25 -10.36 13.67
C PRO A 151 -14.99 -9.47 12.65
N ALA A 152 -15.67 -8.41 13.08
CA ALA A 152 -16.25 -7.41 12.19
C ALA A 152 -15.20 -6.70 11.30
N TRP A 153 -13.93 -6.69 11.72
CA TRP A 153 -12.81 -6.10 10.99
C TRP A 153 -12.02 -7.10 10.14
N ASP A 154 -12.36 -8.40 10.19
CA ASP A 154 -11.70 -9.44 9.39
C ASP A 154 -11.90 -9.21 7.88
N LEU A 155 -13.15 -9.01 7.46
CA LEU A 155 -13.46 -8.77 6.05
C LEU A 155 -12.90 -7.43 5.52
N PRO A 156 -13.03 -6.29 6.24
CA PRO A 156 -12.32 -5.06 5.90
C PRO A 156 -10.79 -5.22 5.84
N GLY A 157 -10.19 -5.96 6.78
CA GLY A 157 -8.75 -6.21 6.83
C GLY A 157 -8.25 -7.00 5.63
N LYS A 158 -8.95 -8.08 5.27
CA LYS A 158 -8.67 -8.89 4.06
C LYS A 158 -8.80 -8.06 2.79
N PHE A 159 -9.83 -7.21 2.70
CA PHE A 159 -10.02 -6.33 1.56
C PHE A 159 -8.89 -5.30 1.43
N MET A 160 -8.51 -4.63 2.53
CA MET A 160 -7.38 -3.70 2.55
C MET A 160 -6.08 -4.39 2.14
N SER A 161 -5.86 -5.60 2.64
CA SER A 161 -4.67 -6.39 2.34
C SER A 161 -4.56 -6.78 0.87
N LEU A 162 -5.67 -7.22 0.27
CA LEU A 162 -5.74 -7.48 -1.17
C LEU A 162 -5.54 -6.20 -1.97
N LEU A 163 -6.18 -5.09 -1.57
CA LEU A 163 -6.01 -3.80 -2.22
C LEU A 163 -4.54 -3.40 -2.22
N VAL A 164 -3.84 -3.57 -1.10
CA VAL A 164 -2.40 -3.27 -0.94
C VAL A 164 -1.55 -4.15 -1.86
N LEU A 165 -1.78 -5.47 -1.91
CA LEU A 165 -1.02 -6.38 -2.77
C LEU A 165 -1.26 -6.11 -4.26
N VAL A 166 -2.52 -5.88 -4.64
CA VAL A 166 -2.89 -5.54 -6.01
C VAL A 166 -2.27 -4.19 -6.39
N SER A 167 -2.30 -3.23 -5.47
CA SER A 167 -1.68 -1.92 -5.68
C SER A 167 -0.16 -2.02 -5.83
N LEU A 168 0.51 -2.92 -5.10
CA LEU A 168 1.94 -3.21 -5.28
C LEU A 168 2.21 -3.77 -6.67
N GLY A 169 1.43 -4.76 -7.11
CA GLY A 169 1.57 -5.33 -8.45
C GLY A 169 1.34 -4.27 -9.54
N LEU A 170 0.28 -3.48 -9.40
CA LEU A 170 -0.02 -2.37 -10.29
C LEU A 170 1.12 -1.33 -10.30
N PHE A 171 1.64 -0.96 -9.14
CA PHE A 171 2.77 -0.03 -9.04
C PHE A 171 3.99 -0.55 -9.82
N LEU A 172 4.37 -1.82 -9.62
CA LEU A 172 5.51 -2.42 -10.30
C LEU A 172 5.32 -2.52 -11.83
N TYR A 173 4.09 -2.72 -12.30
CA TYR A 173 3.81 -2.89 -13.73
C TYR A 173 3.46 -1.60 -14.49
N LEU A 174 2.90 -0.61 -13.80
CA LEU A 174 2.47 0.64 -14.43
C LEU A 174 3.48 1.78 -14.24
N PHE A 175 4.35 1.72 -13.23
CA PHE A 175 5.32 2.79 -13.00
C PHE A 175 6.38 2.81 -14.13
N PRO A 176 6.74 3.99 -14.68
CA PRO A 176 6.23 5.34 -14.36
C PRO A 176 5.03 5.81 -15.22
N ASP A 177 4.76 5.18 -16.37
CA ASP A 177 3.94 5.78 -17.44
C ASP A 177 2.43 5.50 -17.36
N GLY A 178 1.95 4.72 -16.39
CA GLY A 178 0.52 4.36 -16.30
C GLY A 178 0.06 3.31 -17.29
N ARG A 179 1.01 2.61 -17.92
CA ARG A 179 0.71 1.67 -19.01
C ARG A 179 1.42 0.35 -18.77
N PHE A 180 0.68 -0.74 -18.96
CA PHE A 180 1.26 -2.08 -18.98
C PHE A 180 2.10 -2.26 -20.25
N VAL A 181 3.42 -2.25 -20.11
CA VAL A 181 4.38 -2.51 -21.18
C VAL A 181 5.29 -3.66 -20.73
N PRO A 182 5.17 -4.87 -21.31
CA PRO A 182 4.28 -5.31 -22.38
C PRO A 182 2.85 -5.67 -21.91
N ARG A 183 1.83 -5.53 -22.78
CA ARG A 183 0.39 -5.71 -22.43
C ARG A 183 0.02 -7.07 -21.81
N TRP A 184 0.83 -8.11 -22.02
CA TRP A 184 0.57 -9.44 -21.45
C TRP A 184 0.78 -9.49 -19.93
N THR A 185 1.50 -8.53 -19.34
CA THR A 185 1.66 -8.44 -17.87
C THR A 185 0.35 -8.15 -17.15
N CYS A 186 -0.65 -7.60 -17.86
CA CYS A 186 -2.01 -7.50 -17.35
C CYS A 186 -2.58 -8.89 -17.00
N TRP A 187 -2.27 -9.93 -17.79
CA TRP A 187 -2.68 -11.30 -17.46
C TRP A 187 -1.94 -11.85 -16.24
N LEU A 188 -0.66 -11.52 -16.05
CA LEU A 188 0.03 -11.89 -14.81
C LEU A 188 -0.63 -11.25 -13.58
N LEU A 189 -1.08 -10.00 -13.69
CA LEU A 189 -1.79 -9.32 -12.62
C LEU A 189 -3.16 -9.95 -12.36
N VAL A 190 -3.91 -10.30 -13.41
CA VAL A 190 -5.20 -11.00 -13.29
C VAL A 190 -5.02 -12.40 -12.68
N VAL A 191 -4.02 -13.16 -13.12
CA VAL A 191 -3.69 -14.48 -12.56
C VAL A 191 -3.24 -14.34 -11.11
N GLY A 192 -2.43 -13.33 -10.79
CA GLY A 192 -2.04 -13.00 -9.42
C GLY A 192 -3.25 -12.68 -8.53
N ILE A 193 -4.18 -11.84 -9.00
CA ILE A 193 -5.43 -11.56 -8.26
C ILE A 193 -6.25 -12.85 -8.07
N ALA A 194 -6.42 -13.64 -9.14
CA ALA A 194 -7.16 -14.90 -9.09
C ALA A 194 -6.52 -15.92 -8.15
N TRP A 195 -5.21 -15.84 -7.94
CA TRP A 195 -4.48 -16.65 -6.97
C TRP A 195 -4.60 -16.11 -5.53
N LEU A 196 -4.56 -14.79 -5.36
CA LEU A 196 -4.58 -14.13 -4.05
C LEU A 196 -5.96 -14.14 -3.38
N VAL A 197 -7.05 -14.06 -4.16
CA VAL A 197 -8.43 -14.05 -3.64
C VAL A 197 -8.75 -15.34 -2.87
N PRO A 198 -8.47 -16.55 -3.40
CA PRO A 198 -8.62 -17.80 -2.65
C PRO A 198 -7.84 -17.80 -1.34
N ILE A 199 -6.56 -17.45 -1.36
CA ILE A 199 -5.68 -17.48 -0.19
C ILE A 199 -6.16 -16.53 0.92
N ASN A 200 -6.67 -15.34 0.55
CA ASN A 200 -7.09 -14.34 1.52
C ASN A 200 -8.48 -14.61 2.10
N PHE A 201 -9.39 -15.19 1.33
CA PHE A 201 -10.78 -15.40 1.76
C PHE A 201 -11.09 -16.83 2.20
N PHE A 202 -10.32 -17.82 1.74
CA PHE A 202 -10.53 -19.25 2.00
C PHE A 202 -9.23 -19.88 2.54
N PRO A 203 -8.91 -19.70 3.83
CA PRO A 203 -7.68 -20.23 4.43
C PRO A 203 -7.59 -21.78 4.45
N ASP A 204 -8.68 -22.50 4.18
CA ASP A 204 -8.71 -23.96 4.00
C ASP A 204 -8.48 -24.40 2.53
N SER A 205 -8.14 -23.48 1.63
CA SER A 205 -7.76 -23.86 0.26
C SER A 205 -6.44 -24.65 0.29
N PRO A 206 -6.31 -25.74 -0.47
CA PRO A 206 -5.10 -26.58 -0.49
C PRO A 206 -3.88 -25.93 -1.19
N PHE A 207 -3.93 -24.62 -1.43
CA PHE A 207 -2.95 -23.83 -2.18
C PHE A 207 -2.42 -22.67 -1.36
#